data_AF-A0A8D0XUL5-F1
#
_entry.id   AF-A0A8D0XUL5-F1
#
_cell.length_a   1.000
_cell.length_b   1.000
_cell.length_c   1.000
_cell.angle_alpha   90.00
_cell.angle_beta   90.00
_cell.angle_gamma   90.00
#
_symmetry.space_group_name_H-M   'P 1'
#
loop_
_entity.id
_entity.type
_entity.pdbx_description
1 polymer ?
#
loop_
_entity_poly.entity_id
_entity_poly.type
_entity_poly.pdbx_seq_one_letter_code
_entity_poly.pdbx_strand_id
1 'polypeptide(L)'
;MKSITAFALLALAATTWAVSPPEIGVEVDCTKYGGKGASVACTREWKPICGIDQKTYSSECIFCFLSQERGLELRKLHDGECRQVECTQYSEICTMEYLPHCGSDGVVYGNKCSFCNAAVKSRGTLFFVKYGLC
;
A
#
# COMPACT_ATOMS: atom_id res chain seq x y z
N MET A 1 -8.70 7.15 60.92
CA MET A 1 -9.37 8.27 60.23
C MET A 1 -8.43 9.47 60.31
N LYS A 2 -7.62 9.80 59.30
CA LYS A 2 -7.93 10.52 58.06
C LYS A 2 -6.81 10.20 57.05
N SER A 3 -7.07 9.33 56.09
CA SER A 3 -7.28 9.65 54.66
C SER A 3 -6.05 10.30 54.00
N ILE A 4 -5.35 9.46 53.23
CA ILE A 4 -4.20 9.75 52.38
C ILE A 4 -4.68 10.64 51.23
N THR A 5 -4.10 11.83 51.07
CA THR A 5 -4.32 12.71 49.93
C THR A 5 -3.78 12.04 48.67
N ALA A 6 -4.68 11.66 47.77
CA ALA A 6 -4.35 11.11 46.46
C ALA A 6 -3.76 12.20 45.57
N PHE A 7 -2.56 11.97 45.04
CA PHE A 7 -1.98 12.77 43.96
C PHE A 7 -2.73 12.44 42.67
N ALA A 8 -3.63 13.35 42.26
CA ALA A 8 -4.22 13.32 40.93
C ALA A 8 -3.12 13.64 39.91
N LEU A 9 -2.57 12.60 39.28
CA LEU A 9 -1.78 12.73 38.07
C LEU A 9 -2.73 13.15 36.94
N LEU A 10 -2.82 14.46 36.70
CA LEU A 10 -3.42 15.00 35.48
C LEU A 10 -2.53 14.58 34.31
N ALA A 11 -2.85 13.45 33.69
CA ALA A 11 -2.35 13.11 32.37
C ALA A 11 -2.87 14.18 31.41
N LEU A 12 -1.98 15.08 30.99
CA LEU A 12 -2.24 15.97 29.87
C LEU A 12 -2.45 15.08 28.64
N ALA A 13 -3.71 14.87 28.27
CA ALA A 13 -4.04 14.30 26.98
C ALA A 13 -3.60 15.29 25.91
N ALA A 14 -2.37 15.11 25.42
CA ALA A 14 -1.88 15.79 24.23
C ALA A 14 -2.77 15.31 23.07
N THR A 15 -3.75 16.14 22.69
CA THR A 15 -4.49 15.97 21.43
C THR A 15 -3.56 16.36 20.28
N THR A 16 -2.46 15.62 20.10
CA THR A 16 -1.82 15.54 18.80
C THR A 16 -2.84 14.81 17.93
N TRP A 17 -3.45 15.52 16.99
CA TRP A 17 -4.15 14.89 15.89
C TRP A 17 -3.07 14.07 15.18
N ALA A 18 -3.01 12.77 15.51
CA ALA A 18 -2.25 11.82 14.73
C ALA A 18 -2.93 11.83 13.36
N VAL A 19 -2.41 12.66 12.44
CA VAL A 19 -2.65 12.47 11.03
C VAL A 19 -2.10 11.08 10.75
N SER A 20 -3.01 10.11 10.66
CA SER A 20 -2.67 8.75 10.29
C SER A 20 -1.84 8.82 8.99
N PRO A 21 -0.73 8.07 8.89
CA PRO A 21 0.03 8.00 7.66
C PRO A 21 -0.92 7.75 6.48
N PRO A 22 -0.70 8.39 5.31
CA PRO A 22 -1.53 8.12 4.14
C PRO A 22 -1.55 6.60 3.90
N GLU A 23 -2.73 6.01 4.02
CA GLU A 23 -2.88 4.57 3.86
C GLU A 23 -2.61 4.23 2.39
N ILE A 24 -1.52 3.52 2.14
CA ILE A 24 -1.13 3.15 0.78
C ILE A 24 -2.18 2.18 0.22
N GLY A 25 -2.72 2.49 -0.96
CA GLY A 25 -3.72 1.69 -1.64
C GLY A 25 -5.17 1.98 -1.21
N VAL A 26 -6.11 1.31 -1.88
CA VAL A 26 -7.56 1.49 -1.74
C VAL A 26 -8.17 0.21 -1.18
N GLU A 27 -9.12 0.34 -0.25
CA GLU A 27 -9.88 -0.79 0.25
C GLU A 27 -10.78 -1.38 -0.86
N VAL A 28 -10.87 -2.71 -0.91
CA VAL A 28 -11.78 -3.41 -1.82
C VAL A 28 -12.99 -3.87 -1.02
N ASP A 29 -14.19 -3.49 -1.45
CA ASP A 29 -15.42 -4.03 -0.87
C ASP A 29 -15.52 -5.54 -1.18
N CYS A 30 -15.14 -6.34 -0.20
CA CYS A 30 -15.16 -7.80 -0.30
C CYS A 30 -16.53 -8.42 0.03
N THR A 31 -17.49 -7.64 0.53
CA THR A 31 -18.83 -8.15 0.85
C THR A 31 -19.56 -8.66 -0.39
N LYS A 32 -19.21 -8.12 -1.58
CA LYS A 32 -19.74 -8.56 -2.88
C LYS A 32 -19.34 -9.97 -3.31
N TYR A 33 -18.35 -10.59 -2.67
CA TYR A 33 -17.85 -11.93 -3.02
C TYR A 33 -18.19 -13.01 -2.00
N GLY A 34 -18.99 -12.68 -0.98
CA GLY A 34 -19.29 -13.58 0.14
C GLY A 34 -18.33 -13.42 1.32
N GLY A 35 -18.76 -13.87 2.49
CA GLY A 35 -18.06 -13.71 3.75
C GLY A 35 -17.15 -14.89 4.12
N LYS A 36 -16.34 -14.68 5.16
CA LYS A 36 -15.44 -15.66 5.78
C LYS A 36 -16.15 -16.98 6.06
N GLY A 37 -15.62 -18.08 5.53
CA GLY A 37 -16.18 -19.43 5.70
C GLY A 37 -17.28 -19.83 4.70
N ALA A 38 -17.62 -18.98 3.73
CA ALA A 38 -18.43 -19.38 2.59
C ALA A 38 -17.56 -20.00 1.49
N SER A 39 -18.08 -21.00 0.77
CA SER A 39 -17.46 -21.46 -0.48
C SER A 39 -17.55 -20.33 -1.50
N VAL A 40 -16.49 -19.53 -1.65
CA VAL A 40 -16.43 -18.46 -2.63
C VAL A 40 -16.28 -19.07 -4.03
N ALA A 41 -17.30 -18.90 -4.87
CA ALA A 41 -17.26 -19.28 -6.28
C ALA A 41 -16.83 -18.09 -7.13
N CYS A 42 -15.54 -17.93 -7.37
CA CYS A 42 -15.03 -16.89 -8.28
C CYS A 42 -15.17 -17.33 -9.74
N THR A 43 -15.62 -16.41 -10.60
CA THR A 43 -15.54 -16.60 -12.06
C THR A 43 -14.09 -16.70 -12.52
N ARG A 44 -13.84 -17.41 -13.62
CA ARG A 44 -12.49 -17.54 -14.21
C ARG A 44 -12.10 -16.35 -15.11
N GLU A 45 -12.77 -15.22 -14.97
CA GLU A 45 -12.43 -14.00 -15.69
C GLU A 45 -11.09 -13.44 -15.21
N TRP A 46 -10.19 -13.11 -16.15
CA TRP A 46 -8.89 -12.53 -15.85
C TRP A 46 -8.99 -11.00 -15.78
N LYS A 47 -9.08 -10.48 -14.56
CA LYS A 47 -9.09 -9.04 -14.25
C LYS A 47 -8.14 -8.78 -13.08
N PRO A 48 -6.84 -8.84 -13.33
CA PRO A 48 -5.86 -8.87 -12.25
C PRO A 48 -5.84 -7.55 -11.48
N ILE A 49 -5.43 -7.64 -10.22
CA ILE A 49 -5.13 -6.49 -9.38
C ILE A 49 -3.79 -6.69 -8.66
N CYS A 50 -3.14 -5.60 -8.30
CA CYS A 50 -1.95 -5.61 -7.47
C CYS A 50 -2.29 -5.26 -6.02
N GLY A 51 -1.95 -6.11 -5.07
CA GLY A 51 -2.10 -5.86 -3.64
C GLY A 51 -0.94 -5.05 -3.05
N ILE A 52 -1.14 -4.43 -1.89
CA ILE A 52 -0.07 -3.75 -1.12
C ILE A 52 1.08 -4.67 -0.70
N ASP A 53 0.85 -5.98 -0.72
CA ASP A 53 1.86 -7.02 -0.53
C ASP A 53 2.69 -7.29 -1.80
N GLN A 54 2.53 -6.46 -2.83
CA GLN A 54 3.17 -6.58 -4.15
C GLN A 54 2.86 -7.91 -4.85
N LYS A 55 1.71 -8.52 -4.52
CA LYS A 55 1.26 -9.74 -5.17
C LYS A 55 0.14 -9.46 -6.17
N THR A 56 0.25 -10.10 -7.34
CA THR A 56 -0.82 -10.13 -8.32
C THR A 56 -1.90 -11.14 -7.91
N TYR A 57 -3.14 -10.68 -7.90
CA TYR A 57 -4.33 -11.51 -7.73
C TYR A 57 -5.08 -11.55 -9.05
N SER A 58 -5.54 -12.73 -9.47
CA SER A 58 -6.19 -12.92 -10.78
C SER A 58 -7.54 -12.21 -10.94
N SER A 59 -8.17 -11.88 -9.81
CA SER A 59 -9.37 -11.05 -9.73
C SER A 59 -9.54 -10.47 -8.32
N GLU A 60 -10.35 -9.42 -8.20
CA GLU A 60 -10.80 -8.90 -6.89
C GLU A 60 -11.49 -9.99 -6.04
N CYS A 61 -12.19 -10.96 -6.67
CA CYS A 61 -12.79 -12.09 -5.95
C CYS A 61 -11.74 -12.97 -5.26
N ILE A 62 -10.70 -13.35 -5.99
CA ILE A 62 -9.60 -14.17 -5.45
C ILE A 62 -8.80 -13.39 -4.40
N PHE A 63 -8.61 -12.09 -4.60
CA PHE A 63 -8.03 -11.20 -3.60
C PHE A 63 -8.83 -11.22 -2.30
N CYS A 64 -10.14 -11.02 -2.37
CA CYS A 64 -11.02 -11.00 -1.21
C CYS A 64 -11.07 -12.34 -0.49
N PHE A 65 -11.20 -13.45 -1.22
CA PHE A 65 -11.17 -14.79 -0.65
C PHE A 65 -9.88 -15.03 0.14
N LEU A 66 -8.72 -14.80 -0.47
CA LEU A 66 -7.43 -15.03 0.18
C LEU A 66 -7.17 -14.07 1.36
N SER A 67 -7.62 -12.82 1.25
CA SER A 67 -7.50 -11.83 2.34
C SER A 67 -8.32 -12.26 3.55
N GLN A 68 -9.58 -12.67 3.34
CA GLN A 68 -10.48 -13.10 4.41
C GLN A 68 -10.05 -14.43 5.04
N GLU A 69 -9.66 -15.42 4.24
CA GLU A 69 -9.17 -16.74 4.70
C GLU A 69 -7.93 -16.61 5.59
N ARG A 70 -7.02 -15.70 5.22
CA ARG A 70 -5.77 -15.46 5.97
C ARG A 70 -5.93 -14.43 7.09
N GLY A 71 -7.08 -13.76 7.17
CA GLY A 71 -7.29 -12.64 8.10
C GLY A 71 -6.33 -11.48 7.87
N LEU A 72 -5.99 -11.19 6.61
CA LEU A 72 -5.10 -10.11 6.23
C LEU A 72 -5.92 -8.87 5.83
N GLU A 73 -5.56 -7.71 6.37
CA GLU A 73 -6.09 -6.41 5.93
C GLU A 73 -5.30 -5.93 4.70
N LEU A 74 -5.53 -6.58 3.56
CA LEU A 74 -4.91 -6.19 2.30
C LEU A 74 -5.71 -5.06 1.65
N ARG A 75 -4.97 -4.12 1.05
CA ARG A 75 -5.51 -3.06 0.18
C ARG A 75 -5.04 -3.29 -1.25
N LYS A 76 -5.80 -2.76 -2.21
CA LYS A 76 -5.46 -2.75 -3.63
C LYS A 76 -4.56 -1.55 -3.94
N LEU A 77 -3.39 -1.78 -4.52
CA LEU A 77 -2.53 -0.70 -5.04
C LEU A 77 -3.11 -0.12 -6.32
N HIS A 78 -3.39 -0.98 -7.30
CA HIS A 78 -3.92 -0.60 -8.59
C HIS A 78 -4.55 -1.80 -9.31
N ASP A 79 -5.32 -1.52 -10.35
CA ASP A 79 -5.80 -2.53 -11.29
C ASP A 79 -4.68 -2.96 -12.24
N GLY A 80 -4.67 -4.22 -12.65
CA GLY A 80 -3.58 -4.83 -13.40
C GLY A 80 -2.62 -5.63 -12.52
N GLU A 81 -1.69 -6.33 -13.16
CA GLU A 81 -0.67 -7.12 -12.46
C GLU A 81 0.37 -6.23 -11.78
N CYS A 82 0.89 -6.65 -10.63
CA CYS A 82 2.06 -6.01 -10.05
C CYS A 82 3.22 -6.06 -11.03
N ARG A 83 3.94 -4.95 -11.14
CA ARG A 83 5.20 -4.88 -11.88
C ARG A 83 6.30 -4.44 -10.93
N GLN A 84 7.49 -4.94 -11.16
CA GLN A 84 8.67 -4.52 -10.41
C GLN A 84 9.57 -3.70 -11.32
N VAL A 85 10.18 -2.68 -10.73
CA VAL A 85 11.20 -1.87 -11.40
C VAL A 85 12.54 -2.23 -10.80
N GLU A 86 13.35 -2.90 -11.59
CA GLU A 86 14.71 -3.25 -11.17
C GLU A 86 15.59 -2.00 -11.15
N CYS A 87 16.00 -1.64 -9.94
CA CYS A 87 16.92 -0.53 -9.66
C CYS A 87 18.31 -1.08 -9.36
N THR A 88 19.01 -1.51 -10.42
CA THR A 88 20.36 -2.08 -10.33
C THR A 88 21.46 -1.03 -10.46
N GLN A 89 21.12 0.18 -10.90
CA GLN A 89 22.07 1.25 -11.18
C GLN A 89 21.63 2.55 -10.50
N TYR A 90 22.59 3.20 -9.86
CA TYR A 90 22.48 4.56 -9.35
C TYR A 90 23.20 5.50 -10.31
N SER A 91 22.61 6.66 -10.60
CA SER A 91 23.25 7.69 -11.42
C SER A 91 22.92 9.07 -10.88
N GLU A 92 23.92 9.92 -10.67
CA GLU A 92 23.67 11.31 -10.25
C GLU A 92 23.03 12.16 -11.37
N ILE A 93 23.18 11.72 -12.62
CA ILE A 93 22.64 12.40 -13.81
C ILE A 93 21.58 11.50 -14.45
N CYS A 94 20.36 12.01 -14.56
CA CYS A 94 19.26 11.35 -15.27
C CYS A 94 18.98 12.04 -16.61
N THR A 95 18.45 11.28 -17.56
CA THR A 95 17.85 11.84 -18.78
C THR A 95 16.60 12.65 -18.42
N MET A 96 16.19 13.54 -19.34
CA MET A 96 14.96 14.34 -19.20
C MET A 96 13.76 13.69 -19.91
N GLU A 97 13.83 12.39 -20.21
CA GLU A 97 12.69 11.66 -20.76
C GLU A 97 11.55 11.61 -19.74
N TYR A 98 10.32 11.69 -20.22
CA TYR A 98 9.13 11.66 -19.36
C TYR A 98 8.37 10.35 -19.57
N LEU A 99 8.69 9.38 -18.73
CA LEU A 99 8.05 8.06 -18.61
C LEU A 99 7.73 7.83 -17.12
N PRO A 100 6.64 8.42 -16.61
CA PRO A 100 6.43 8.59 -15.18
C PRO A 100 6.21 7.27 -14.42
N HIS A 101 6.67 7.26 -13.18
CA HIS A 101 6.54 6.16 -12.22
C HIS A 101 5.89 6.69 -10.93
N CYS A 102 4.79 6.08 -10.50
CA CYS A 102 4.19 6.39 -9.21
C CYS A 102 4.90 5.60 -8.10
N GLY A 103 5.43 6.31 -7.10
CA GLY A 103 6.02 5.74 -5.90
C GLY A 103 5.00 5.49 -4.79
N SER A 104 5.36 4.62 -3.84
CA SER A 104 4.56 4.34 -2.64
C SER A 104 4.43 5.53 -1.68
N ASP A 105 5.25 6.56 -1.87
CA ASP A 105 5.18 7.86 -1.20
C ASP A 105 4.16 8.83 -1.85
N GLY A 106 3.45 8.38 -2.89
CA GLY A 106 2.50 9.21 -3.65
C GLY A 106 3.18 10.21 -4.59
N VAL A 107 4.51 10.12 -4.78
CA VAL A 107 5.26 11.01 -5.66
C VAL A 107 5.34 10.42 -7.06
N VAL A 108 5.19 11.29 -8.06
CA VAL A 108 5.43 10.94 -9.47
C VAL A 108 6.89 11.23 -9.81
N TYR A 109 7.61 10.18 -10.16
CA TYR A 109 8.99 10.24 -10.62
C TYR A 109 9.01 10.28 -12.14
N GLY A 110 9.62 11.31 -12.74
CA GLY A 110 9.50 11.59 -14.18
C GLY A 110 10.02 10.48 -15.09
N ASN A 111 10.96 9.66 -14.61
CA ASN A 111 11.47 8.48 -15.31
C ASN A 111 12.08 7.45 -14.35
N LYS A 112 12.47 6.29 -14.91
CA LYS A 112 13.08 5.18 -14.17
C LYS A 112 14.29 5.62 -13.36
N CYS A 113 15.16 6.46 -13.92
CA CYS A 113 16.37 6.93 -13.23
C CYS A 113 16.02 7.71 -11.96
N SER A 114 15.14 8.70 -12.07
CA SER A 114 14.70 9.50 -10.92
C SER A 114 14.02 8.65 -9.84
N PHE A 115 13.18 7.69 -10.24
CA PHE A 115 12.55 6.74 -9.31
C PHE A 115 13.60 5.87 -8.62
N CYS A 116 14.51 5.26 -9.37
CA CYS A 116 15.49 4.33 -8.81
C CYS A 116 16.48 5.01 -7.87
N ASN A 117 16.91 6.23 -8.17
CA ASN A 117 17.75 7.00 -7.26
C ASN A 117 17.04 7.25 -5.92
N ALA A 118 15.76 7.62 -5.98
CA ALA A 118 14.96 7.82 -4.77
C ALA A 118 14.73 6.49 -4.03
N ALA A 119 14.47 5.39 -4.75
CA ALA A 119 14.26 4.07 -4.17
C ALA A 119 15.50 3.58 -3.43
N VAL A 120 16.68 3.70 -4.03
CA VAL A 120 17.96 3.39 -3.39
C VAL A 120 18.19 4.26 -2.15
N LYS A 121 17.95 5.57 -2.27
CA LYS A 121 18.09 6.52 -1.15
C LYS A 121 17.11 6.24 0.00
N SER A 122 15.92 5.72 -0.31
CA SER A 122 14.87 5.41 0.66
C SER A 122 15.21 4.22 1.57
N ARG A 123 16.21 3.41 1.20
CA ARG A 123 16.61 2.17 1.90
C ARG A 123 15.45 1.18 2.07
N GLY A 124 14.64 1.02 1.02
CA GLY A 124 13.55 0.04 0.97
C GLY A 124 12.20 0.54 1.47
N THR A 125 12.08 1.83 1.82
CA THR A 125 10.80 2.43 2.21
C THR A 125 9.97 2.90 1.01
N LEU A 126 10.62 3.17 -0.13
CA LEU A 126 9.96 3.48 -1.41
C LEU A 126 9.92 2.26 -2.30
N PHE A 127 8.72 1.88 -2.74
CA PHE A 127 8.50 0.87 -3.76
C PHE A 127 7.66 1.42 -4.92
N PHE A 128 7.74 0.72 -6.06
CA PHE A 128 7.02 1.09 -7.26
C PHE A 128 5.55 0.68 -7.13
N VAL A 129 4.63 1.61 -7.39
CA VAL A 129 3.19 1.33 -7.38
C VAL A 129 2.72 1.01 -8.80
N LYS A 130 2.83 1.96 -9.73
CA LYS A 130 2.36 1.79 -11.12
C LYS A 130 3.09 2.73 -12.07
N TYR A 131 3.05 2.43 -13.36
CA TYR A 131 3.47 3.38 -14.39
C TYR A 131 2.43 4.48 -14.52
N GLY A 132 2.86 5.68 -14.89
CA GLY A 132 1.99 6.84 -14.98
C GLY A 132 2.01 7.71 -13.72
N LEU A 133 0.97 8.53 -13.60
CA LEU A 133 0.70 9.32 -12.40
C LEU A 133 0.26 8.41 -11.25
N CYS A 134 0.40 8.89 -10.00
CA CYS A 134 -0.40 8.39 -8.90
C CYS A 134 -1.85 8.86 -9.10
#